data_AF-A0A1D6GAZ1-F1
#
_entry.id   AF-A0A1D6GAZ1-F1
#
_cell.length_a   1.000
_cell.length_b   1.000
_cell.length_c   1.000
_cell.angle_alpha   90.00
_cell.angle_beta   90.00
_cell.angle_gamma   90.00
#
_symmetry.space_group_name_H-M   'P 1'
#
loop_
_entity.id
_entity.type
_entity.pdbx_description
1 polymer ?
#
loop_
_entity_poly.entity_id
_entity_poly.type
_entity_poly.pdbx_seq_one_letter_code
_entity_poly.pdbx_strand_id
1 'polypeptide(L)'
;MELGKQKKLFRLLDMYEVLADLLPEAESLFESGYNDMILNEYHEALLQLGESARKTFAEFKYAIQSYTSSSAVARGEVHPLTKYVMNYIKALTAYNKTLDSLLKDTDRRCLVSDIQLMANPYPNFTATAFNLQSVTAVLEANLEAGSRLYRDDRLQYIFMMNNIHYMVQKVKNSDLKSFLGDEWIRIHNRKLQQQATRYERASWNNVLLPQ
;
A
#
# COMPACT_ATOMS: atom_id res chain seq x y z
N MET A 1 7.46 -13.50 -4.53
CA MET A 1 7.78 -12.06 -4.42
C MET A 1 9.16 -11.95 -3.77
N GLU A 2 10.18 -11.70 -4.58
CA GLU A 2 11.58 -11.76 -4.13
C GLU A 2 11.96 -10.59 -3.23
N LEU A 3 12.70 -10.91 -2.18
CA LEU A 3 13.21 -9.98 -1.16
C LEU A 3 14.13 -8.88 -1.75
N GLY A 4 14.74 -9.13 -2.93
CA GLY A 4 15.65 -8.22 -3.61
C GLY A 4 14.99 -7.00 -4.26
N LYS A 5 13.77 -7.14 -4.82
CA LYS A 5 13.03 -6.02 -5.43
C LYS A 5 12.53 -5.00 -4.41
N GLN A 6 12.43 -5.42 -3.14
CA GLN A 6 11.85 -4.64 -2.04
C GLN A 6 12.73 -3.46 -1.64
N LYS A 7 14.06 -3.57 -1.83
CA LYS A 7 14.99 -2.49 -1.49
C LYS A 7 15.18 -1.47 -2.60
N LYS A 8 14.68 -1.75 -3.82
CA LYS A 8 14.91 -0.87 -4.97
C LYS A 8 14.27 0.50 -4.77
N LEU A 9 13.01 0.54 -4.34
CA LEU A 9 12.31 1.81 -4.12
C LEU A 9 12.99 2.64 -3.03
N PHE A 10 13.33 2.03 -1.89
CA PHE A 10 14.01 2.74 -0.81
C PHE A 10 15.34 3.32 -1.26
N ARG A 11 16.17 2.56 -1.99
CA ARG A 11 17.44 3.08 -2.55
C ARG A 11 17.23 4.23 -3.54
N LEU A 12 16.21 4.15 -4.38
CA LEU A 12 15.88 5.24 -5.31
C LEU A 12 15.47 6.50 -4.55
N LEU A 13 14.70 6.35 -3.47
CA LEU A 13 14.30 7.47 -2.61
C LEU A 13 15.51 8.04 -1.86
N ASP A 14 16.39 7.20 -1.31
CA ASP A 14 17.64 7.65 -0.66
C ASP A 14 18.50 8.48 -1.62
N MET A 15 18.70 8.00 -2.85
CA MET A 15 19.47 8.71 -3.87
C MET A 15 18.79 10.02 -4.29
N TYR A 16 17.46 10.00 -4.45
CA TYR A 16 16.70 11.18 -4.81
C TYR A 16 16.78 12.25 -3.72
N GLU A 17 16.63 11.89 -2.45
CA GLU A 17 16.72 12.84 -1.33
C GLU A 17 18.11 13.48 -1.26
N VAL A 18 19.18 12.70 -1.38
CA VAL A 18 20.55 13.24 -1.39
C VAL A 18 20.77 14.22 -2.54
N LEU A 19 20.32 13.90 -3.77
CA LEU A 19 20.45 14.82 -4.89
C LEU A 19 19.51 16.03 -4.79
N ALA A 20 18.31 15.87 -4.23
CA ALA A 20 17.40 16.98 -4.02
C ALA A 20 17.96 17.98 -2.99
N ASP A 21 18.58 17.47 -1.91
CA ASP A 21 19.17 18.29 -0.85
C ASP A 21 20.40 19.06 -1.34
N LEU A 22 21.23 18.47 -2.20
CA LEU A 22 22.43 19.10 -2.78
C LEU A 22 22.13 20.02 -3.96
N LEU A 23 20.89 20.06 -4.45
CA LEU A 23 20.52 20.83 -5.64
C LEU A 23 20.85 22.33 -5.52
N PRO A 24 20.56 23.05 -4.41
CA PRO A 24 20.87 24.48 -4.30
C PRO A 24 22.37 24.79 -4.38
N GLU A 25 23.21 23.89 -3.84
CA GLU A 25 24.66 24.03 -3.91
C GLU A 25 25.18 23.72 -5.32
N ALA A 26 24.60 22.73 -5.99
CA ALA A 26 24.88 22.44 -7.39
C ALA A 26 24.51 23.62 -8.30
N GLU A 27 23.31 24.19 -8.13
CA GLU A 27 22.86 25.39 -8.84
C GLU A 27 23.87 26.53 -8.62
N SER A 28 24.23 26.85 -7.37
CA SER A 28 25.20 27.91 -7.06
C SER A 28 26.59 27.69 -7.64
N LEU A 29 27.07 26.44 -7.76
CA LEU A 29 28.41 26.13 -8.27
C LEU A 29 28.47 26.16 -9.81
N PHE A 30 27.36 25.85 -10.48
CA PHE A 30 27.32 25.64 -11.92
C PHE A 30 26.54 26.71 -12.71
N GLU A 31 25.97 27.73 -12.04
CA GLU A 31 25.19 28.83 -12.65
C GLU A 31 25.96 29.66 -13.70
N SER A 32 27.30 29.65 -13.70
CA SER A 32 28.10 30.48 -14.60
C SER A 32 28.63 29.74 -15.86
N GLY A 33 28.08 30.06 -17.04
CA GLY A 33 28.71 29.79 -18.35
C GLY A 33 28.63 28.34 -18.86
N TYR A 34 29.76 27.76 -19.28
CA TYR A 34 29.88 26.44 -19.92
C TYR A 34 29.45 25.24 -19.04
N ASN A 35 29.13 25.47 -17.77
CA ASN A 35 28.71 24.45 -16.82
C ASN A 35 27.19 24.19 -16.80
N ASP A 36 26.42 24.91 -17.63
CA ASP A 36 24.98 24.67 -17.81
C ASP A 36 24.69 23.21 -18.23
N MET A 37 25.57 22.58 -19.00
CA MET A 37 25.44 21.17 -19.37
C MET A 37 25.49 20.23 -18.15
N ILE A 38 26.32 20.53 -17.14
CA ILE A 38 26.42 19.73 -15.91
C ILE A 38 25.16 19.91 -15.06
N LEU A 39 24.65 21.14 -14.95
CA LEU A 39 23.43 21.41 -14.21
C LEU A 39 22.21 20.76 -14.87
N ASN A 40 22.15 20.76 -16.22
CA ASN A 40 21.13 20.04 -16.97
C ASN A 40 21.17 18.51 -16.73
N GLU A 41 22.35 17.89 -16.76
CA GLU A 41 22.52 16.47 -16.42
C GLU A 41 22.12 16.17 -14.96
N TYR A 42 22.37 17.10 -14.03
CA TYR A 42 21.95 16.98 -12.64
C TYR A 42 20.43 16.96 -12.50
N HIS A 43 19.74 17.91 -13.13
CA HIS A 43 18.27 17.96 -13.15
C HIS A 43 17.68 16.71 -13.81
N GLU A 44 18.26 16.25 -14.92
CA GLU A 44 17.82 15.04 -15.61
C GLU A 44 18.00 13.79 -14.74
N ALA A 45 19.14 13.65 -14.05
CA ALA A 45 19.35 12.54 -13.11
C ALA A 45 18.32 12.55 -11.97
N LEU A 46 18.03 13.71 -11.40
CA LEU A 46 17.02 13.88 -10.35
C LEU A 46 15.61 13.52 -10.87
N LEU A 47 15.26 13.96 -12.08
CA LEU A 47 14.00 13.63 -12.75
C LEU A 47 13.87 12.12 -12.96
N GLN A 48 14.91 11.47 -13.51
CA GLN A 48 14.93 10.03 -13.78
C GLN A 48 14.84 9.18 -12.51
N LEU A 49 15.46 9.62 -11.40
CA LEU A 49 15.29 8.98 -10.09
C LEU A 49 13.84 9.07 -9.62
N GLY A 50 13.23 10.25 -9.71
CA GLY A 50 11.83 10.47 -9.36
C GLY A 50 10.86 9.61 -10.19
N GLU A 51 11.07 9.55 -11.51
CA GLU A 51 10.32 8.68 -12.42
C GLU A 51 10.50 7.19 -12.10
N SER A 52 11.74 6.78 -11.83
CA SER A 52 12.05 5.40 -11.45
C SER A 52 11.39 5.01 -10.13
N ALA A 53 11.34 5.92 -9.16
CA ALA A 53 10.66 5.71 -7.88
C ALA A 53 9.15 5.57 -8.09
N ARG A 54 8.51 6.48 -8.84
CA ARG A 54 7.09 6.40 -9.21
C ARG A 54 6.75 5.08 -9.89
N LYS A 55 7.52 4.69 -10.90
CA LYS A 55 7.34 3.43 -11.63
C LYS A 55 7.48 2.22 -10.71
N THR A 56 8.51 2.20 -9.86
CA THR A 56 8.74 1.10 -8.92
C THR A 56 7.59 0.98 -7.89
N PHE A 57 7.02 2.11 -7.45
CA PHE A 57 5.84 2.12 -6.58
C PHE A 57 4.58 1.56 -7.29
N ALA A 58 4.37 1.92 -8.56
CA ALA A 58 3.28 1.38 -9.37
C ALA A 58 3.45 -0.14 -9.62
N GLU A 59 4.67 -0.58 -9.94
CA GLU A 59 5.01 -2.01 -10.08
C GLU A 59 4.76 -2.79 -8.78
N PHE A 60 5.03 -2.18 -7.61
CA PHE A 60 4.70 -2.78 -6.32
C PHE A 60 3.20 -3.00 -6.14
N LYS A 61 2.35 -2.01 -6.48
CA LYS A 61 0.88 -2.17 -6.43
C LYS A 61 0.40 -3.26 -7.38
N TYR A 62 0.90 -3.24 -8.62
CA TYR A 62 0.57 -4.27 -9.61
C TYR A 62 0.99 -5.67 -9.14
N ALA A 63 2.15 -5.80 -8.49
CA ALA A 63 2.61 -7.07 -7.94
C ALA A 63 1.72 -7.59 -6.81
N ILE A 64 1.11 -6.72 -6.00
CA ILE A 64 0.11 -7.12 -5.00
C ILE A 64 -1.16 -7.59 -5.71
N GLN A 65 -1.67 -6.81 -6.66
CA GLN A 65 -2.90 -7.11 -7.36
C GLN A 65 -2.83 -8.45 -8.12
N SER A 66 -1.73 -8.67 -8.84
CA SER A 66 -1.49 -9.87 -9.65
C SER A 66 -1.01 -11.08 -8.85
N TYR A 67 -0.73 -10.92 -7.55
CA TYR A 67 -0.30 -12.03 -6.72
C TYR A 67 -1.40 -13.08 -6.61
N THR A 68 -1.13 -14.31 -7.02
CA THR A 68 -2.07 -15.41 -6.88
C THR A 68 -1.51 -16.46 -5.92
N SER A 69 -2.31 -16.82 -4.93
CA SER A 69 -2.00 -17.96 -4.06
C SER A 69 -2.45 -19.25 -4.75
N SER A 70 -1.56 -20.23 -4.84
CA SER A 70 -1.88 -21.55 -5.41
C SER A 70 -2.72 -22.42 -4.46
N SER A 71 -2.75 -22.07 -3.17
CA SER A 71 -3.50 -22.79 -2.14
C SER A 71 -3.98 -21.83 -1.06
N ALA A 72 -5.04 -22.24 -0.36
CA ALA A 72 -5.52 -21.57 0.83
C ALA A 72 -4.48 -21.70 1.96
N VAL A 73 -4.27 -20.61 2.71
CA VAL A 73 -3.40 -20.64 3.89
C VAL A 73 -3.98 -21.61 4.92
N ALA A 74 -3.11 -22.33 5.63
CA ALA A 74 -3.58 -23.25 6.66
C ALA A 74 -4.45 -22.50 7.69
N ARG A 75 -5.62 -23.09 8.03
CA ARG A 75 -6.49 -22.64 9.14
C ARG A 75 -6.97 -21.17 9.08
N GLY A 76 -6.90 -20.51 7.93
CA GLY A 76 -7.33 -19.11 7.85
C GLY A 76 -6.37 -18.13 8.52
N GLU A 77 -5.09 -18.46 8.69
CA GLU A 77 -4.11 -17.58 9.31
C GLU A 77 -3.86 -16.28 8.52
N VAL A 78 -3.14 -15.34 9.15
CA VAL A 78 -2.70 -14.10 8.48
C VAL A 78 -1.79 -14.45 7.31
N HIS A 79 -2.19 -14.00 6.11
CA HIS A 79 -1.46 -14.27 4.88
C HIS A 79 -0.08 -13.59 4.90
N PRO A 80 1.00 -14.26 4.43
CA PRO A 80 2.33 -13.65 4.35
C PRO A 80 2.37 -12.34 3.56
N LEU A 81 1.59 -12.25 2.47
CA LEU A 81 1.40 -11.02 1.70
C LEU A 81 0.90 -9.85 2.57
N THR A 82 -0.06 -10.09 3.46
CA THR A 82 -0.58 -9.07 4.38
C THR A 82 0.53 -8.52 5.27
N LYS A 83 1.32 -9.40 5.89
CA LYS A 83 2.44 -8.98 6.73
C LYS A 83 3.46 -8.17 5.93
N TYR A 84 3.80 -8.65 4.75
CA TYR A 84 4.76 -8.00 3.87
C TYR A 84 4.30 -6.60 3.45
N VAL A 85 3.13 -6.48 2.85
CA VAL A 85 2.62 -5.21 2.32
C VAL A 85 2.49 -4.19 3.43
N MET A 86 1.92 -4.58 4.57
CA MET A 86 1.75 -3.69 5.70
C MET A 86 3.08 -3.26 6.34
N ASN A 87 4.10 -4.12 6.35
CA ASN A 87 5.45 -3.73 6.79
C ASN A 87 6.12 -2.79 5.78
N TYR A 88 5.92 -3.03 4.48
CA TYR A 88 6.49 -2.23 3.41
C TYR A 88 5.95 -0.79 3.43
N ILE A 89 4.63 -0.62 3.48
CA ILE A 89 4.04 0.73 3.56
C ILE A 89 4.36 1.43 4.87
N LYS A 90 4.52 0.69 5.98
CA LYS A 90 4.99 1.24 7.26
C LYS A 90 6.43 1.77 7.15
N ALA A 91 7.29 1.17 6.33
CA ALA A 91 8.63 1.68 6.11
C ALA A 91 8.62 2.91 5.20
N LEU A 92 7.73 2.95 4.19
CA LEU A 92 7.58 4.08 3.28
C LEU A 92 7.15 5.38 3.98
N THR A 93 6.52 5.32 5.14
CA THR A 93 6.13 6.54 5.88
C THR A 93 7.32 7.39 6.31
N ALA A 94 8.53 6.82 6.38
CA ALA A 94 9.76 7.57 6.62
C ALA A 94 10.09 8.56 5.49
N TYR A 95 9.64 8.27 4.26
CA TYR A 95 9.89 9.07 3.05
C TYR A 95 8.67 9.94 2.68
N ASN A 96 7.80 10.27 3.64
CA ASN A 96 6.50 10.87 3.33
C ASN A 96 6.58 12.19 2.54
N LYS A 97 7.53 13.08 2.86
CA LYS A 97 7.69 14.36 2.16
C LYS A 97 8.09 14.16 0.70
N THR A 98 9.05 13.26 0.50
CA THR A 98 9.57 12.89 -0.82
C THR A 98 8.50 12.21 -1.66
N LEU A 99 7.78 11.25 -1.07
CA LEU A 99 6.66 10.58 -1.72
C LEU A 99 5.51 11.54 -2.01
N ASP A 100 5.25 12.52 -1.15
CA ASP A 100 4.23 13.53 -1.38
C ASP A 100 4.55 14.41 -2.59
N SER A 101 5.82 14.78 -2.76
CA SER A 101 6.30 15.49 -3.94
C SER A 101 6.20 14.62 -5.19
N LEU A 102 6.80 13.43 -5.15
CA LEU A 102 6.90 12.55 -6.31
C LEU A 102 5.54 12.04 -6.80
N LEU A 103 4.61 11.76 -5.89
CA LEU A 103 3.32 11.16 -6.24
C LEU A 103 2.22 12.20 -6.56
N LYS A 104 2.49 13.49 -6.39
CA LYS A 104 1.52 14.58 -6.58
C LYS A 104 0.95 14.63 -8.01
N ASP A 105 1.80 14.38 -8.99
CA ASP A 105 1.46 14.45 -10.42
C ASP A 105 1.09 13.09 -11.03
N THR A 106 0.81 12.09 -10.19
CA THR A 106 0.33 10.80 -10.69
C THR A 106 -1.01 11.01 -11.39
N ASP A 107 -1.08 10.69 -12.69
CA ASP A 107 -2.28 10.92 -13.52
C ASP A 107 -3.53 10.38 -12.80
N ARG A 108 -4.48 11.28 -12.50
CA ARG A 108 -5.74 10.96 -11.83
C ARG A 108 -6.51 9.84 -12.55
N ARG A 109 -6.29 9.64 -13.85
CA ARG A 109 -6.85 8.51 -14.61
C ARG A 109 -6.32 7.15 -14.15
N CYS A 110 -5.05 7.09 -13.74
CA CYS A 110 -4.43 5.89 -13.17
C CYS A 110 -5.02 5.51 -11.80
N LEU A 111 -5.63 6.50 -11.12
CA LEU A 111 -6.24 6.34 -9.80
C LEU A 111 -7.71 5.91 -9.85
N VAL A 112 -8.36 5.89 -11.03
CA VAL A 112 -9.80 5.57 -11.14
C VAL A 112 -10.11 4.16 -10.63
N SER A 113 -9.32 3.17 -11.04
CA SER A 113 -9.46 1.79 -10.57
C SER A 113 -9.23 1.68 -9.06
N ASP A 114 -8.29 2.46 -8.53
CA ASP A 114 -8.00 2.49 -7.10
C ASP A 114 -9.14 3.12 -6.29
N ILE A 115 -9.70 4.23 -6.77
CA ILE A 115 -10.86 4.91 -6.17
C ILE A 115 -12.06 3.98 -6.15
N GLN A 116 -12.28 3.19 -7.20
CA GLN A 116 -13.37 2.21 -7.26
C GLN A 116 -13.24 1.13 -6.17
N LEU A 117 -12.01 0.76 -5.81
CA LEU A 117 -11.73 -0.20 -4.74
C LEU A 117 -11.85 0.45 -3.35
N MET A 118 -11.67 1.76 -3.25
CA MET A 118 -11.87 2.52 -2.03
C MET A 118 -13.36 2.79 -1.82
N ALA A 119 -14.03 1.95 -1.02
CA ALA A 119 -15.47 2.05 -0.75
C ALA A 119 -15.94 3.43 -0.24
N ASN A 120 -15.04 4.27 0.29
CA ASN A 120 -15.22 5.70 0.56
C ASN A 120 -13.85 6.38 0.55
N PRO A 121 -13.46 7.11 -0.52
CA PRO A 121 -12.28 7.97 -0.48
C PRO A 121 -12.59 9.13 0.47
N TYR A 122 -11.94 9.16 1.63
CA TYR A 122 -12.19 10.22 2.60
C TYR A 122 -11.43 11.50 2.23
N PRO A 123 -12.04 12.68 2.44
CA PRO A 123 -11.37 13.93 2.11
C PRO A 123 -10.20 14.14 3.07
N ASN A 124 -9.07 14.50 2.48
CA ASN A 124 -7.74 14.72 3.08
C ASN A 124 -6.93 13.43 3.21
N PHE A 125 -5.88 13.33 2.40
CA PHE A 125 -4.54 13.75 2.81
C PHE A 125 -3.64 13.81 1.57
N THR A 126 -2.38 14.12 1.81
CA THR A 126 -1.32 14.26 0.82
C THR A 126 -1.23 13.09 -0.18
N ALA A 127 -0.50 13.26 -1.28
CA ALA A 127 -0.41 12.25 -2.33
C ALA A 127 0.05 10.88 -1.81
N THR A 128 0.91 10.85 -0.78
CA THR A 128 1.32 9.62 -0.09
C THR A 128 0.14 8.94 0.59
N ALA A 129 -0.64 9.66 1.39
CA ALA A 129 -1.77 9.08 2.11
C ALA A 129 -2.78 8.42 1.18
N PHE A 130 -3.14 9.10 0.08
CA PHE A 130 -4.01 8.54 -0.95
C PHE A 130 -3.44 7.24 -1.55
N ASN A 131 -2.15 7.24 -1.89
CA ASN A 131 -1.48 6.07 -2.46
C ASN A 131 -1.37 4.91 -1.46
N LEU A 132 -1.15 5.19 -0.17
CA LEU A 132 -1.16 4.17 0.88
C LEU A 132 -2.54 3.56 1.08
N GLN A 133 -3.60 4.37 1.07
CA GLN A 133 -4.99 3.86 1.09
C GLN A 133 -5.25 2.94 -0.10
N SER A 134 -4.79 3.33 -1.29
CA SER A 134 -4.90 2.50 -2.48
C SER A 134 -4.18 1.16 -2.34
N VAL A 135 -2.95 1.15 -1.83
CA VAL A 135 -2.22 -0.11 -1.56
C VAL A 135 -3.02 -1.02 -0.62
N THR A 136 -3.63 -0.47 0.43
CA THR A 136 -4.46 -1.27 1.35
C THR A 136 -5.72 -1.83 0.68
N ALA A 137 -6.34 -1.09 -0.23
CA ALA A 137 -7.52 -1.54 -0.98
C ALA A 137 -7.17 -2.65 -1.98
N VAL A 138 -6.03 -2.52 -2.69
CA VAL A 138 -5.52 -3.57 -3.59
C VAL A 138 -5.18 -4.85 -2.82
N LEU A 139 -4.55 -4.72 -1.65
CA LEU A 139 -4.28 -5.86 -0.76
C LEU A 139 -5.58 -6.52 -0.31
N GLU A 140 -6.58 -5.75 0.13
CA GLU A 140 -7.86 -6.29 0.58
C GLU A 140 -8.58 -7.06 -0.54
N ALA A 141 -8.66 -6.49 -1.74
CA ALA A 141 -9.26 -7.16 -2.91
C ALA A 141 -8.52 -8.46 -3.27
N ASN A 142 -7.19 -8.47 -3.15
CA ASN A 142 -6.38 -9.68 -3.35
C ASN A 142 -6.68 -10.74 -2.28
N LEU A 143 -6.81 -10.35 -1.01
CA LEU A 143 -7.18 -11.25 0.09
C LEU A 143 -8.59 -11.80 -0.08
N GLU A 144 -9.55 -10.99 -0.54
CA GLU A 144 -10.90 -11.46 -0.88
C GLU A 144 -10.87 -12.49 -2.02
N ALA A 145 -9.97 -12.32 -3.00
CA ALA A 145 -9.76 -13.35 -4.02
C ALA A 145 -9.15 -14.63 -3.44
N GLY A 146 -8.15 -14.49 -2.56
CA GLY A 146 -7.52 -15.61 -1.87
C GLY A 146 -8.45 -16.36 -0.91
N SER A 147 -9.41 -15.67 -0.29
CA SER A 147 -10.39 -16.29 0.60
C SER A 147 -11.30 -17.27 -0.16
N ARG A 148 -11.57 -17.04 -1.45
CA ARG A 148 -12.37 -17.96 -2.27
C ARG A 148 -11.69 -19.31 -2.57
N LEU A 149 -10.44 -19.50 -2.15
CA LEU A 149 -9.73 -20.77 -2.26
C LEU A 149 -10.12 -21.80 -1.19
N TYR A 150 -10.75 -21.38 -0.09
CA TYR A 150 -11.22 -22.32 0.94
C TYR A 150 -12.54 -22.96 0.51
N ARG A 151 -12.62 -24.30 0.63
CA ARG A 151 -13.85 -25.05 0.39
C ARG A 151 -14.93 -24.80 1.43
N ASP A 152 -14.52 -24.51 2.67
CA ASP A 152 -15.43 -24.19 3.77
C ASP A 152 -15.57 -22.67 3.91
N ASP A 153 -16.78 -22.16 3.68
CA ASP A 153 -17.13 -20.74 3.80
C ASP A 153 -16.77 -20.16 5.17
N ARG A 154 -16.82 -20.97 6.23
CA ARG A 154 -16.45 -20.55 7.60
C ARG A 154 -14.99 -20.15 7.67
N LEU A 155 -14.11 -20.91 6.99
CA LEU A 155 -12.68 -20.61 6.93
C LEU A 155 -12.39 -19.38 6.06
N GLN A 156 -13.23 -19.09 5.06
CA GLN A 156 -13.12 -17.84 4.29
C GLN A 156 -13.32 -16.62 5.20
N TYR A 157 -14.35 -16.67 6.05
CA TYR A 157 -14.63 -15.59 7.00
C TYR A 157 -13.55 -15.44 8.07
N ILE A 158 -13.04 -16.55 8.62
CA ILE A 158 -11.91 -16.56 9.57
C ILE A 158 -10.67 -15.95 8.94
N PHE A 159 -10.34 -16.34 7.71
CA PHE A 159 -9.23 -15.77 6.96
C PHE A 159 -9.37 -14.26 6.78
N MET A 160 -10.53 -13.79 6.35
CA MET A 160 -10.77 -12.35 6.19
C MET A 160 -10.67 -11.61 7.54
N MET A 161 -11.25 -12.16 8.61
CA MET A 161 -11.17 -11.57 9.95
C MET A 161 -9.72 -11.43 10.42
N ASN A 162 -8.92 -12.49 10.31
CA ASN A 162 -7.53 -12.49 10.77
C ASN A 162 -6.68 -11.46 10.02
N ASN A 163 -6.86 -11.36 8.70
CA ASN A 163 -6.09 -10.41 7.89
C ASN A 163 -6.54 -8.96 8.10
N ILE A 164 -7.85 -8.69 8.15
CA ILE A 164 -8.38 -7.34 8.45
C ILE A 164 -7.95 -6.91 9.85
N HIS A 165 -8.06 -7.79 10.84
CA HIS A 165 -7.61 -7.51 12.20
C HIS A 165 -6.13 -7.16 12.24
N TYR A 166 -5.28 -7.95 11.58
CA TYR A 166 -3.85 -7.66 11.49
C TYR A 166 -3.58 -6.29 10.86
N MET A 167 -4.25 -5.96 9.75
CA MET A 167 -4.11 -4.65 9.09
C MET A 167 -4.50 -3.53 10.05
N VAL A 168 -5.66 -3.64 10.72
CA VAL A 168 -6.13 -2.63 11.70
C VAL A 168 -5.13 -2.45 12.85
N GLN A 169 -4.63 -3.53 13.44
CA GLN A 169 -3.65 -3.44 14.52
C GLN A 169 -2.34 -2.80 14.05
N LYS A 170 -1.88 -3.13 12.85
CA LYS A 170 -0.67 -2.53 12.29
C LYS A 170 -0.82 -1.02 12.11
N VAL A 171 -1.97 -0.58 11.62
CA VAL A 171 -2.28 0.84 11.42
C VAL A 171 -2.36 1.56 12.76
N LYS A 172 -3.10 1.01 13.74
CA LYS A 172 -3.23 1.61 15.09
C LYS A 172 -1.89 1.78 15.80
N ASN A 173 -0.96 0.85 15.61
CA ASN A 173 0.30 0.78 16.35
C ASN A 173 1.50 1.33 15.57
N SER A 174 1.30 2.15 14.54
CA SER A 174 2.38 2.76 13.76
C SER A 174 2.00 4.11 13.17
N ASP A 175 2.98 4.79 12.58
CA ASP A 175 2.78 6.07 11.90
C ASP A 175 1.77 5.99 10.75
N LEU A 176 1.45 4.79 10.25
CA LEU A 176 0.37 4.59 9.28
C LEU A 176 -0.96 5.19 9.72
N LYS A 177 -1.22 5.32 11.03
CA LYS A 177 -2.41 5.97 11.55
C LYS A 177 -2.57 7.40 11.03
N SER A 178 -1.49 8.18 10.93
CA SER A 178 -1.57 9.58 10.48
C SER A 178 -1.89 9.71 9.00
N PHE A 179 -1.58 8.69 8.19
CA PHE A 179 -1.85 8.65 6.75
C PHE A 179 -3.22 8.07 6.41
N LEU A 180 -3.62 6.99 7.10
CA LEU A 180 -4.88 6.30 6.81
C LEU A 180 -6.07 6.90 7.60
N GLY A 181 -5.80 7.44 8.78
CA GLY A 181 -6.80 8.12 9.61
C GLY A 181 -7.71 7.19 10.42
N ASP A 182 -8.36 7.77 11.43
CA ASP A 182 -9.30 7.05 12.32
C ASP A 182 -10.53 6.51 11.56
N GLU A 183 -10.91 7.19 10.48
CA GLU A 183 -12.07 6.79 9.69
C GLU A 183 -11.80 5.50 8.89
N TRP A 184 -10.61 5.33 8.32
CA TRP A 184 -10.19 4.05 7.72
C TRP A 184 -10.23 2.93 8.76
N ILE A 185 -9.74 3.19 9.98
CA ILE A 185 -9.80 2.22 11.10
C ILE A 185 -11.26 1.87 11.43
N ARG A 186 -12.15 2.85 11.45
CA ARG A 186 -13.58 2.65 11.75
C ARG A 186 -14.26 1.79 10.68
N ILE A 187 -14.02 2.05 9.38
CA ILE A 187 -14.51 1.18 8.30
C ILE A 187 -14.04 -0.26 8.52
N HIS A 188 -12.74 -0.45 8.72
CA HIS A 188 -12.18 -1.81 8.74
C HIS A 188 -12.62 -2.60 9.97
N ASN A 189 -12.86 -1.94 11.11
CA ASN A 189 -13.51 -2.58 12.25
C ASN A 189 -14.97 -2.99 11.94
N ARG A 190 -15.72 -2.18 11.18
CA ARG A 190 -17.07 -2.57 10.73
C ARG A 190 -17.02 -3.78 9.81
N LYS A 191 -16.08 -3.81 8.85
CA LYS A 191 -15.86 -4.97 7.98
C LYS A 191 -15.50 -6.21 8.79
N LEU A 192 -14.60 -6.08 9.77
CA LEU A 192 -14.25 -7.18 10.69
C LEU A 192 -15.48 -7.75 11.39
N GLN A 193 -16.35 -6.90 11.92
CA GLN A 193 -17.60 -7.33 12.57
C GLN A 193 -18.56 -8.00 11.59
N GLN A 194 -18.68 -7.49 10.36
CA GLN A 194 -19.50 -8.13 9.32
C GLN A 194 -19.01 -9.55 9.00
N GLN A 195 -17.69 -9.76 8.93
CA GLN A 195 -17.13 -11.11 8.73
C GLN A 195 -17.41 -12.02 9.93
N ALA A 196 -17.34 -11.50 11.17
CA ALA A 196 -17.68 -12.25 12.38
C ALA A 196 -19.15 -12.70 12.38
N THR A 197 -20.09 -11.81 12.04
CA THR A 197 -21.51 -12.15 11.92
C THR A 197 -21.78 -13.19 10.83
N ARG A 198 -21.06 -13.12 9.70
CA ARG A 198 -21.18 -14.13 8.63
C ARG A 198 -20.64 -15.49 9.06
N TYR A 199 -19.51 -15.52 9.75
CA TYR A 199 -18.95 -16.73 10.35
C TYR A 199 -19.92 -17.37 11.35
N GLU A 200 -20.51 -16.56 12.24
CA GLU A 200 -21.47 -17.04 13.24
C GLU A 200 -22.67 -17.70 12.57
N ARG A 201 -23.28 -17.03 11.59
CA ARG A 201 -24.41 -17.58 10.82
C ARG A 201 -24.05 -18.88 10.11
N ALA A 202 -22.90 -18.93 9.41
CA ALA A 202 -22.47 -20.12 8.69
C ALA A 202 -22.12 -21.30 9.61
N SER A 203 -21.70 -21.02 10.85
CA SER A 203 -21.29 -22.03 11.83
C SER A 203 -22.45 -22.57 12.66
N TRP A 204 -23.34 -21.67 13.13
CA TRP A 204 -24.31 -21.97 14.17
C TRP A 204 -25.75 -22.06 13.69
N ASN A 205 -26.12 -21.55 12.51
CA ASN A 205 -27.51 -21.62 12.06
C ASN A 205 -28.04 -23.06 11.94
N ASN A 206 -27.19 -24.00 11.51
CA ASN A 206 -27.57 -25.42 11.40
C ASN A 206 -27.67 -26.13 12.76
N VAL A 207 -27.13 -25.53 13.83
CA VAL A 207 -27.19 -26.04 15.20
C VAL A 207 -28.38 -25.42 15.95
N LEU A 208 -28.75 -24.19 15.60
CA LEU A 208 -29.79 -23.40 16.29
C LEU A 208 -31.20 -23.56 15.70
N LEU A 209 -31.33 -24.09 14.50
CA LEU A 209 -32.64 -24.35 13.87
C LEU A 209 -32.95 -25.86 13.94
N PRO A 210 -34.12 -26.29 14.44
CA PRO A 210 -34.53 -27.69 14.43
C PRO A 210 -34.69 -28.17 12.98
N GLN A 211 -34.29 -29.43 12.71
CA GLN A 211 -34.50 -30.11 11.42
C GLN A 211 -35.97 -30.38 11.14
#